data_AF-A0A953XQ25-F1
#
_entry.id   AF-A0A953XQ25-F1
#
_cell.length_a   1.000
_cell.length_b   1.000
_cell.length_c   1.000
_cell.angle_alpha   90.00
_cell.angle_beta   90.00
_cell.angle_gamma   90.00
#
_symmetry.space_group_name_H-M   'P 1'
#
loop_
_entity.id
_entity.type
_entity.pdbx_description
1 polymer ?
#
loop_
_entity_poly.entity_id
_entity_poly.type
_entity_poly.pdbx_seq_one_letter_code
_entity_poly.pdbx_strand_id
1 'polypeptide(L)' 'MKTISLLLLLVFAAPCFAGEKLPEGPPWKQDLQEAVKEALEGNKPIFLYFTKTY' A
#
# COMPACT_ATOMS: atom_id res chain seq x y z
N MET A 1 35.89 -13.19 11.99
CA MET A 1 34.56 -12.59 12.29
C MET A 1 34.21 -11.67 11.13
N LYS A 2 33.22 -12.02 10.29
CA LYS A 2 32.86 -11.24 9.10
C LYS A 2 31.77 -10.23 9.50
N THR A 3 32.13 -8.95 9.53
CA THR A 3 31.19 -7.83 9.69
C THR A 3 30.41 -7.66 8.39
N ILE A 4 29.23 -8.28 8.32
CA ILE A 4 28.28 -8.04 7.23
C ILE A 4 27.74 -6.62 7.42
N SER A 5 28.09 -5.73 6.49
CA SER A 5 27.72 -4.32 6.48
C SER A 5 26.20 -4.17 6.44
N LEU A 6 25.64 -3.49 7.44
CA LEU A 6 24.21 -3.19 7.56
C LEU A 6 23.65 -2.43 6.33
N LEU A 7 24.53 -1.77 5.57
CA LEU A 7 24.19 -1.03 4.35
C LEU A 7 23.63 -1.94 3.23
N LEU A 8 24.00 -3.22 3.20
CA LEU A 8 23.52 -4.19 2.20
C LEU A 8 22.10 -4.70 2.48
N LEU A 9 21.60 -4.58 3.71
CA LEU A 9 20.25 -5.03 4.11
C LEU A 9 19.15 -4.07 3.66
N LEU A 10 19.45 -2.79 3.45
CA LEU A 10 18.46 -1.79 3.01
C LEU A 10 18.07 -1.93 1.53
N VAL A 11 18.90 -2.58 0.72
CA VAL A 11 18.66 -2.75 -0.73
C VAL A 11 17.58 -3.80 -1.02
N PHE A 12 17.25 -4.65 -0.03
CA PHE A 12 16.25 -5.72 -0.18
C PHE A 12 14.87 -5.41 0.40
N ALA A 13 14.63 -4.16 0.83
CA ALA A 13 13.27 -3.70 1.11
C ALA A 13 12.51 -3.45 -0.21
N ALA A 14 12.31 -4.52 -0.99
CA ALA A 14 11.37 -4.48 -2.10
C ALA A 14 9.99 -4.10 -1.54
N PRO A 15 9.27 -3.15 -2.14
CA PRO A 15 7.88 -2.93 -1.77
C PRO A 15 7.15 -4.26 -2.00
N CYS A 16 6.74 -4.89 -0.91
CA CYS A 16 5.87 -6.04 -0.97
C CYS A 16 4.57 -5.56 -1.61
N PHE A 17 4.40 -5.81 -2.91
CA PHE A 17 3.14 -5.58 -3.61
C PHE A 17 2.15 -6.63 -3.10
N ALA A 18 1.56 -6.37 -1.93
CA ALA A 18 0.37 -7.08 -1.48
C ALA A 18 -0.76 -6.75 -2.45
N GLY A 19 -0.97 -7.55 -3.49
CA GLY A 19 -1.84 -7.12 -4.59
C GLY A 19 -1.96 -8.10 -5.74
N GLU A 20 -2.47 -9.30 -5.48
CA GLU A 20 -3.06 -10.10 -6.56
C GLU A 20 -4.40 -9.48 -6.97
N LYS A 21 -4.34 -8.54 -7.92
CA LYS A 21 -5.47 -7.91 -8.64
C LYS A 21 -6.47 -7.15 -7.75
N LEU A 22 -6.54 -5.83 -7.94
CA LEU A 22 -7.63 -5.02 -7.36
C LEU A 22 -8.99 -5.57 -7.80
N PRO A 23 -9.98 -5.65 -6.91
CA PRO A 23 -11.31 -6.13 -7.28
C PRO A 23 -11.93 -5.20 -8.32
N GLU A 24 -12.84 -5.72 -9.15
CA GLU A 24 -13.61 -4.87 -10.06
C GLU A 24 -14.45 -3.89 -9.23
N GLY A 25 -14.43 -2.61 -9.61
CA GLY A 25 -15.09 -1.58 -8.80
C GLY A 25 -14.69 -0.14 -9.15
N PRO A 26 -15.05 0.82 -8.27
CA PRO A 26 -14.61 2.21 -8.38
C PRO A 26 -13.08 2.33 -8.45
N PRO A 27 -12.52 3.45 -8.94
CA PRO A 27 -11.08 3.62 -8.98
C PRO A 27 -10.50 3.52 -7.56
N TRP A 28 -9.82 2.41 -7.28
CA TRP A 28 -9.20 2.15 -5.99
C TRP A 28 -7.95 2.99 -5.85
N LYS A 29 -7.88 3.76 -4.77
CA LYS A 29 -6.64 4.42 -4.35
C LYS A 29 -5.85 3.50 -3.44
N GLN A 30 -4.54 3.41 -3.68
CA GLN A 30 -3.62 2.64 -2.84
C GLN A 30 -3.27 3.40 -1.55
N ASP A 31 -3.18 4.72 -1.64
CA ASP A 31 -2.86 5.58 -0.49
C ASP A 31 -4.12 5.98 0.28
N LEU A 32 -4.12 5.69 1.58
CA LEU A 32 -5.25 5.98 2.46
C LEU A 32 -5.45 7.49 2.67
N GLN A 33 -4.36 8.27 2.76
CA GLN A 33 -4.46 9.71 3.02
C GLN A 33 -5.08 10.44 1.84
N GLU A 34 -4.70 10.06 0.62
CA GLU A 34 -5.29 10.57 -0.61
C GLU A 34 -6.79 10.25 -0.69
N ALA A 35 -7.17 9.01 -0.36
CA ALA A 35 -8.57 8.59 -0.35
C ALA A 35 -9.41 9.37 0.68
N VAL A 36 -8.85 9.59 1.89
CA VAL A 36 -9.52 10.37 2.94
C VAL A 36 -9.70 11.82 2.51
N LYS A 37 -8.68 12.44 1.92
CA LYS A 37 -8.77 13.83 1.44
C LYS A 37 -9.89 14.00 0.43
N GLU A 38 -9.95 13.15 -0.61
CA GLU A 38 -10.99 13.25 -1.65
C GLU A 38 -12.39 13.02 -1.07
N ALA A 39 -12.54 12.07 -0.14
CA ALA A 39 -13.82 11.78 0.49
C ALA A 39 -14.35 12.96 1.30
N LEU A 40 -13.48 13.65 2.04
CA LEU A 40 -13.84 14.84 2.81
C LEU A 40 -14.22 16.02 1.90
N GLU A 41 -13.45 16.26 0.84
CA GLU A 41 -13.73 17.33 -0.13
C GLU A 41 -15.04 17.09 -0.89
N GLY A 42 -15.33 15.82 -1.21
CA GLY A 42 -16.52 15.43 -1.95
C GLY A 42 -17.76 15.11 -1.11
N ASN A 43 -17.65 15.13 0.23
CA ASN A 43 -18.66 14.59 1.14
C ASN A 43 -19.12 13.16 0.76
N LYS A 44 -18.15 12.30 0.41
CA LYS A 44 -18.37 10.92 -0.03
C LYS A 44 -18.00 9.92 1.07
N PRO A 45 -18.66 8.76 1.15
CA PRO A 45 -18.22 7.67 2.01
C PRO A 45 -16.89 7.07 1.53
N ILE A 46 -16.11 6.50 2.45
CA ILE A 46 -14.85 5.78 2.16
C ILE A 46 -15.09 4.28 2.26
N PHE A 47 -14.62 3.53 1.26
CA PHE A 47 -14.59 2.07 1.27
C PHE A 47 -13.15 1.59 1.38
N LEU A 48 -12.87 0.72 2.36
CA LEU A 48 -11.56 0.12 2.55
C LEU A 48 -11.63 -1.37 2.19
N TYR A 49 -10.71 -1.81 1.34
CA TYR A 49 -10.58 -3.20 0.93
C TYR A 49 -9.21 -3.73 1.33
N PHE A 50 -9.20 -4.71 2.22
CA PHE A 50 -7.98 -5.37 2.68
C PHE A 50 -7.79 -6.68 1.92
N THR A 51 -6.61 -6.86 1.32
CA THR A 51 -6.21 -8.12 0.68
C THR A 51 -5.34 -8.92 1.64
N LYS A 52 -5.27 -10.24 1.45
CA LYS A 52 -4.32 -11.07 2.21
C LYS A 52 -2.93 -10.94 1.59
N THR A 53 -1.93 -10.67 2.42
CA THR A 53 -0.52 -10.89 2.08
C THR A 53 -0.17 -12.31 2.52
N TYR A 54 0.11 -13.21 1.57
CA TYR A 54 0.59 -14.57 1.86
C TYR A 54 2.06 -14.56 2.28
#